data_AF-A0A529TQM6-F1
#
_entry.id   AF-A0A529TQM6-F1
#
_cell.length_a   1.000
_cell.length_b   1.000
_cell.length_c   1.000
_cell.angle_alpha   90.00
_cell.angle_beta   90.00
_cell.angle_gamma   90.00
#
_symmetry.space_group_name_H-M   'P 1'
#
loop_
_entity.id
_entity.type
_entity.pdbx_description
1 polymer ?
#
loop_
_entity_poly.entity_id
_entity_poly.type
_entity_poly.pdbx_seq_one_letter_code
_entity_poly.pdbx_strand_id
1 'polypeptide(L)'
;MSKGPPNKPLERGPADVKPALRGHAHAEARLRESDETLRDVAEAASDVLWARNADTLQWEYLTPAFDTIYGMSRQKALAGDNFATWIELVLPEDREHVLGQIERIRDGERATFQYR
;
A
#
# COMPACT_ATOMS: atom_id res chain seq x y z
N MET A 1 -32.41 55.36 -22.97
CA MET A 1 -32.63 54.72 -21.65
C MET A 1 -32.34 53.23 -21.81
N SER A 2 -31.15 52.79 -21.38
CA SER A 2 -30.67 51.42 -21.54
C SER A 2 -31.17 50.58 -20.36
N LYS A 3 -31.91 49.49 -20.62
CA LYS A 3 -32.24 48.50 -19.61
C LYS A 3 -31.25 47.34 -19.73
N GLY A 4 -30.27 47.29 -18.82
CA GLY A 4 -29.39 46.13 -18.67
C GLY A 4 -30.15 44.92 -18.11
N PRO A 5 -29.73 43.68 -18.39
CA PRO A 5 -30.38 42.50 -17.86
C PRO A 5 -30.12 42.38 -16.34
N PRO A 6 -31.05 41.79 -15.58
CA PRO A 6 -30.89 41.68 -14.13
C PRO A 6 -29.81 40.65 -13.83
N ASN A 7 -28.82 41.08 -13.07
CA ASN A 7 -27.80 40.22 -12.49
C ASN A 7 -28.47 39.29 -11.46
N LYS A 8 -28.58 38.00 -11.76
CA LYS A 8 -29.10 36.99 -10.82
C LYS A 8 -27.93 36.50 -9.96
N PRO A 9 -27.95 36.64 -8.62
CA PRO A 9 -26.90 36.07 -7.80
C PRO A 9 -26.97 34.54 -7.91
N LEU A 10 -25.88 33.89 -8.28
CA LEU A 10 -25.72 32.44 -8.10
C LEU A 10 -25.51 32.18 -6.60
N GLU A 11 -26.61 32.15 -5.84
CA GLU A 11 -26.59 31.47 -4.55
C GLU A 11 -26.57 29.96 -4.82
N ARG A 12 -25.36 29.38 -4.80
CA ARG A 12 -25.20 27.93 -4.65
C ARG A 12 -25.68 27.56 -3.24
N GLY A 13 -26.97 27.27 -3.12
CA GLY A 13 -27.59 26.85 -1.88
C GLY A 13 -27.09 25.47 -1.41
N PRO A 14 -27.30 25.13 -0.13
CA PRO A 14 -26.83 23.88 0.51
C PRO A 14 -27.40 22.57 -0.07
N ALA A 15 -28.23 22.65 -1.12
CA ALA A 15 -28.84 21.50 -1.79
C ALA A 15 -27.82 20.68 -2.60
N ASP A 16 -26.75 21.29 -3.11
CA ASP A 16 -25.74 20.62 -3.94
C ASP A 16 -24.65 19.90 -3.12
N VAL A 17 -24.57 20.18 -1.82
CA VAL A 17 -23.54 19.60 -0.92
C VAL A 17 -23.94 18.20 -0.43
N LYS A 18 -25.24 17.96 -0.21
CA LYS A 18 -25.75 16.67 0.30
C LYS A 18 -25.52 15.48 -0.64
N PRO A 19 -25.73 15.59 -1.96
CA PRO A 19 -25.46 14.49 -2.90
C PRO A 19 -23.96 14.19 -3.02
N ALA A 20 -23.12 15.22 -3.01
CA ALA A 20 -21.66 15.07 -3.07
C ALA A 20 -21.11 14.38 -1.81
N LEU A 21 -21.58 14.77 -0.62
CA LEU A 21 -21.22 14.11 0.64
C LEU A 21 -21.68 12.65 0.70
N ARG A 22 -22.87 12.34 0.17
CA ARG A 22 -23.36 10.95 0.06
C ARG A 22 -22.52 10.12 -0.91
N GLY A 23 -22.14 10.69 -2.06
CA GLY A 23 -21.24 10.05 -3.01
C GLY A 23 -19.87 9.75 -2.40
N HIS A 24 -19.29 10.73 -1.70
CA HIS A 24 -18.02 10.58 -0.97
C HIS A 24 -18.10 9.47 0.08
N ALA A 25 -19.11 9.51 0.94
CA ALA A 25 -19.28 8.52 2.01
C ALA A 25 -19.48 7.10 1.47
N HIS A 26 -20.20 6.91 0.35
CA HIS A 26 -20.32 5.60 -0.29
C HIS A 26 -19.02 5.14 -0.95
N ALA A 27 -18.25 6.03 -1.56
CA ALA A 27 -16.94 5.69 -2.11
C ALA A 27 -15.97 5.24 -1.00
N GLU A 28 -15.93 5.97 0.12
CA GLU A 28 -15.12 5.58 1.29
C GLU A 28 -15.56 4.26 1.91
N ALA A 29 -16.87 4.02 2.03
CA ALA A 29 -17.40 2.76 2.57
C ALA A 29 -16.99 1.57 1.69
N ARG A 30 -17.12 1.72 0.35
CA ARG A 30 -16.70 0.67 -0.60
C ARG A 30 -15.20 0.42 -0.57
N LEU A 31 -14.40 1.49 -0.43
CA LEU A 31 -12.95 1.36 -0.29
C LEU A 31 -12.61 0.58 0.99
N ARG A 32 -13.24 0.95 2.11
CA ARG A 32 -13.03 0.27 3.39
C ARG A 32 -13.42 -1.21 3.35
N GLU A 33 -14.58 -1.53 2.78
CA GLU A 33 -15.05 -2.91 2.63
C GLU A 33 -14.09 -3.74 1.75
N SER A 34 -13.59 -3.15 0.68
CA SER A 34 -12.57 -3.79 -0.18
C SER A 34 -11.27 -4.01 0.59
N ASP A 35 -10.79 -3.02 1.34
CA ASP A 35 -9.56 -3.12 2.13
C ASP A 35 -9.68 -4.15 3.24
N GLU A 36 -10.83 -4.22 3.92
CA GLU A 36 -11.14 -5.23 4.94
C GLU A 36 -11.14 -6.63 4.32
N THR A 37 -11.81 -6.81 3.19
CA THR A 37 -11.82 -8.09 2.47
C THR A 37 -10.41 -8.52 2.06
N LEU A 38 -9.59 -7.60 1.54
CA LEU A 38 -8.20 -7.88 1.16
C LEU A 38 -7.36 -8.28 2.37
N ARG A 39 -7.55 -7.61 3.51
CA ARG A 39 -6.87 -7.96 4.77
C ARG A 39 -7.29 -9.34 5.25
N ASP A 40 -8.58 -9.66 5.24
CA ASP A 40 -9.06 -10.98 5.67
C ASP A 40 -8.45 -12.10 4.82
N VAL A 41 -8.39 -11.91 3.49
CA VAL A 41 -7.74 -12.85 2.57
C VAL A 41 -6.25 -12.98 2.87
N ALA A 42 -5.56 -11.86 3.07
CA ALA A 42 -4.13 -11.86 3.36
C ALA A 42 -3.79 -12.48 4.72
N GLU A 43 -4.61 -12.26 5.75
CA GLU A 43 -4.45 -12.85 7.08
C GLU A 43 -4.73 -14.36 7.08
N ALA A 44 -5.58 -14.85 6.17
CA ALA A 44 -5.83 -16.29 5.99
C ALA A 44 -4.83 -16.99 5.05
N ALA A 45 -3.99 -16.25 4.32
CA ALA A 45 -3.04 -16.82 3.37
C ALA A 45 -1.94 -17.62 4.09
N SER A 46 -1.62 -18.81 3.57
CA SER A 46 -0.49 -19.62 4.07
C SER A 46 0.86 -19.20 3.50
N ASP A 47 0.85 -18.41 2.42
CA ASP A 47 2.06 -17.84 1.83
C ASP A 47 2.37 -16.47 2.44
N VAL A 48 3.66 -16.11 2.43
CA VAL A 48 4.09 -14.77 2.85
C VAL A 48 3.75 -13.77 1.75
N LEU A 49 2.77 -12.91 2.04
CA LEU A 49 2.53 -11.72 1.24
C LEU A 49 3.13 -10.52 1.98
N TRP A 50 3.75 -9.62 1.24
CA TRP A 50 4.45 -8.47 1.79
C TRP A 50 4.26 -7.24 0.90
N ALA A 51 4.31 -6.07 1.53
CA ALA A 51 4.42 -4.80 0.84
C ALA A 51 5.58 -4.00 1.44
N ARG A 52 6.26 -3.21 0.62
CA ARG A 52 7.32 -2.31 1.05
C ARG A 52 7.22 -0.96 0.38
N ASN A 53 7.74 0.04 1.05
CA ASN A 53 7.93 1.36 0.50
C ASN A 53 8.95 1.30 -0.64
N ALA A 54 8.64 1.86 -1.81
CA ALA A 54 9.55 1.82 -2.96
C ALA A 54 10.77 2.74 -2.79
N ASP A 55 10.63 3.84 -2.05
CA ASP A 55 11.71 4.81 -1.85
C ASP A 55 12.68 4.35 -0.76
N THR A 56 12.16 3.83 0.36
CA THR A 56 12.97 3.44 1.53
C THR A 56 13.27 1.94 1.57
N LEU A 57 12.58 1.13 0.77
CA LEU A 57 12.63 -0.33 0.74
C LEU A 57 12.22 -1.01 2.06
N GLN A 58 11.73 -0.25 3.03
CA GLN A 58 11.25 -0.78 4.29
C GLN A 58 9.93 -1.51 4.08
N TRP A 59 9.78 -2.71 4.62
CA TRP A 59 8.50 -3.39 4.69
C TRP A 59 7.50 -2.54 5.47
N GLU A 60 6.30 -2.43 4.91
CA GLU A 60 5.15 -1.72 5.51
C GLU A 60 4.05 -2.70 5.91
N TYR A 61 4.04 -3.91 5.32
CA TYR A 61 3.06 -4.94 5.60
C TYR A 61 3.65 -6.34 5.43
N LEU A 62 3.27 -7.25 6.33
CA LEU A 62 3.59 -8.68 6.32
C LEU A 62 2.37 -9.48 6.80
N THR A 63 2.05 -10.56 6.09
CA THR A 63 1.01 -11.51 6.52
C THR A 63 1.46 -12.35 7.72
N PRO A 64 0.52 -12.94 8.50
CA PRO A 64 0.85 -13.82 9.64
C PRO A 64 1.68 -15.06 9.27
N ALA A 65 1.62 -15.51 8.00
CA ALA A 65 2.43 -16.60 7.50
C ALA A 65 3.95 -16.35 7.66
N PHE A 66 4.36 -15.07 7.68
CA PHE A 66 5.76 -14.70 7.92
C PHE A 66 6.31 -15.29 9.22
N ASP A 67 5.57 -15.14 10.33
CA ASP A 67 5.98 -15.63 11.65
C ASP A 67 6.22 -17.15 11.65
N THR A 68 5.40 -17.87 10.89
CA THR A 68 5.46 -19.34 10.79
C THR A 68 6.61 -19.81 9.91
N ILE A 69 6.82 -19.16 8.76
CA ILE A 69 7.83 -19.56 7.77
C ILE A 69 9.23 -19.13 8.19
N TYR A 70 9.38 -17.91 8.72
CA TYR A 70 10.67 -17.35 9.11
C TYR A 70 11.00 -17.56 10.59
N GLY A 71 10.05 -18.00 11.42
CA GLY A 71 10.26 -18.20 12.86
C GLY A 71 10.54 -16.89 13.62
N MET A 72 10.20 -15.73 13.03
CA MET A 72 10.42 -14.41 13.59
C MET A 72 9.11 -13.61 13.58
N SER A 73 8.77 -12.98 14.71
CA SER A 73 7.60 -12.11 14.80
C SER A 73 7.63 -10.99 13.75
N ARG A 74 6.52 -10.81 13.04
CA ARG A 74 6.30 -9.71 12.10
C ARG A 74 6.51 -8.34 12.72
N GLN A 75 6.15 -8.13 13.99
CA GLN A 75 6.40 -6.86 14.66
C GLN A 75 7.90 -6.56 14.77
N LYS A 76 8.72 -7.59 15.03
CA LYS A 76 10.17 -7.45 15.03
C LYS A 76 10.71 -7.24 13.61
N ALA A 77 10.18 -7.99 12.64
CA ALA A 77 10.59 -7.87 11.24
C ALA A 77 10.21 -6.52 10.62
N LEU A 78 9.17 -5.84 11.10
CA LEU A 78 8.77 -4.51 10.63
C LEU A 78 9.51 -3.37 11.34
N ALA A 79 10.23 -3.64 12.44
CA ALA A 79 10.87 -2.61 13.24
C ALA A 79 12.25 -2.20 12.69
N GLY A 80 12.64 -0.95 12.94
CA GLY A 80 13.97 -0.43 12.63
C GLY A 80 14.26 -0.37 11.13
N ASP A 81 15.52 -0.59 10.76
CA ASP A 81 15.93 -0.77 9.36
C ASP A 81 15.75 -2.25 8.98
N ASN A 82 14.51 -2.58 8.61
CA ASN A 82 14.14 -3.93 8.25
C ASN A 82 14.68 -4.35 6.88
N PHE A 83 14.99 -3.40 5.99
CA PHE A 83 15.65 -3.71 4.73
C PHE A 83 17.07 -4.25 4.97
N ALA A 84 17.87 -3.55 5.77
CA ALA A 84 19.21 -4.01 6.14
C ALA A 84 19.14 -5.36 6.85
N THR A 85 18.22 -5.50 7.82
CA THR A 85 18.00 -6.75 8.55
C THR A 85 17.66 -7.91 7.62
N TRP A 86 16.80 -7.70 6.61
CA TRP A 86 16.45 -8.72 5.63
C TRP A 86 17.64 -9.12 4.75
N ILE A 87 18.42 -8.14 4.27
CA ILE A 87 19.62 -8.42 3.48
C ILE A 87 20.67 -9.22 4.28
N GLU A 88 20.75 -9.01 5.60
CA GLU A 88 21.62 -9.80 6.47
C GLU A 88 21.21 -11.28 6.56
N LEU A 89 19.91 -11.59 6.41
CA LEU A 89 19.40 -12.97 6.35
C LEU A 89 19.73 -13.67 5.02
N VAL A 90 20.01 -12.91 3.96
CA VAL A 90 20.44 -13.46 2.67
C VAL A 90 21.91 -13.88 2.78
N LEU A 91 22.23 -15.07 2.25
CA LEU A 91 23.59 -15.57 2.21
C LEU A 91 24.52 -14.57 1.50
N PRO A 92 25.76 -14.33 2.02
CA PRO A 92 26.66 -13.31 1.49
C PRO A 92 26.88 -13.40 -0.02
N GLU A 93 26.93 -14.60 -0.56
CA GLU A 93 27.17 -14.88 -1.98
C GLU A 93 26.01 -14.43 -2.87
N ASP A 94 24.79 -14.36 -2.33
CA ASP A 94 23.58 -14.02 -3.09
C ASP A 94 23.17 -12.54 -2.92
N ARG A 95 23.78 -11.79 -1.98
CA ARG A 95 23.39 -10.40 -1.68
C ARG A 95 23.50 -9.48 -2.88
N GLU A 96 24.57 -9.56 -3.65
CA GLU A 96 24.75 -8.74 -4.85
C GLU A 96 23.65 -9.03 -5.89
N HIS A 97 23.34 -10.31 -6.10
CA HIS A 97 22.26 -10.71 -6.99
C HIS A 97 20.91 -10.14 -6.52
N VAL A 98 20.58 -10.33 -5.24
CA VAL A 98 19.32 -9.84 -4.66
C VAL A 98 19.21 -8.32 -4.76
N LEU A 99 20.26 -7.57 -4.40
CA LEU A 99 20.26 -6.10 -4.47
C LEU A 99 20.05 -5.60 -5.90
N GLY A 100 20.69 -6.22 -6.89
CA GLY A 100 20.49 -5.87 -8.30
C GLY A 100 19.05 -6.15 -8.79
N GLN A 101 18.38 -7.18 -8.28
CA GLN A 101 16.95 -7.39 -8.57
C GLN A 101 16.07 -6.31 -7.92
N ILE A 102 16.39 -5.90 -6.69
CA ILE A 102 15.66 -4.84 -5.99
C ILE A 102 15.78 -3.50 -6.72
N GLU A 103 16.94 -3.18 -7.29
CA GLU A 103 17.13 -1.98 -8.11
C GLU A 103 16.20 -1.99 -9.34
N ARG A 104 16.19 -3.08 -10.11
CA ARG A 104 15.27 -3.23 -11.24
C ARG A 104 13.80 -3.10 -10.86
N ILE A 105 13.41 -3.68 -9.72
CA ILE A 105 12.03 -3.57 -9.22
C ILE A 105 11.69 -2.12 -8.89
N ARG A 106 12.64 -1.37 -8.33
CA ARG A 106 12.48 0.06 -8.01
C ARG A 106 12.27 0.91 -9.26
N ASP A 107 12.89 0.53 -10.36
CA ASP A 107 12.70 1.15 -11.68
C ASP A 107 11.36 0.75 -12.35
N GLY A 108 10.52 -0.01 -11.65
CA GLY A 108 9.18 -0.40 -12.08
C GLY A 108 9.13 -1.74 -12.82
N GLU A 109 10.24 -2.46 -12.91
CA GLU A 109 10.25 -3.79 -13.51
C GLU A 109 9.58 -4.83 -12.60
N ARG A 110 8.97 -5.84 -13.22
CA ARG A 110 8.54 -7.04 -12.50
C ARG A 110 9.65 -8.08 -12.60
N ALA A 111 10.11 -8.55 -11.45
CA ALA A 111 11.12 -9.60 -11.37
C ALA A 111 10.64 -10.75 -10.48
N THR A 112 11.01 -11.96 -10.87
CA THR A 112 10.92 -13.17 -10.04
C THR A 112 12.31 -13.78 -10.03
N PHE A 113 12.88 -13.93 -8.84
CA PHE A 113 14.24 -14.42 -8.65
C PHE A 113 14.31 -15.35 -7.45
N GLN A 114 15.32 -16.21 -7.45
CA GLN A 114 15.58 -17.17 -6.39
C GLN A 114 16.98 -16.92 -5.84
N TYR A 115 17.10 -17.02 -4.52
CA TYR A 115 18.36 -16.96 -3.79
C TYR A 115 18.29 -17.99 -2.66
N ARG A 116 19.42 -18.28 -2.04
CA ARG A 116 19.56 -19.29 -0.98
C ARG A 116 19.48 -18.70 0.41
#